data_AF-A0AAW6TED8-F1
#
_entry.id   AF-A0AAW6TED8-F1
#
_cell.length_a   1.000
_cell.length_b   1.000
_cell.length_c   1.000
_cell.angle_alpha   90.00
_cell.angle_beta   90.00
_cell.angle_gamma   90.00
#
_symmetry.space_group_name_H-M   'P 1'
#
loop_
_entity.id
_entity.type
_entity.pdbx_description
1 polymer ?
#
loop_
_entity_poly.entity_id
_entity_poly.type
_entity_poly.pdbx_seq_one_letter_code
_entity_poly.pdbx_strand_id
1 'polypeptide(L)'
;MKSQIERLFALYQALPRIESQAKTLIELAKHENVIQAYDLQGKPSDSQRRQIQRDLDSLSDALKQALKSEIDKKPKKYYLPASANMDKTDSSTAMLLLLAESFLKKVAPKDLLENARWLFDAANNQLEANKKVKNWRKRIYFKPLQDEFNIILPEN
;
A
#
# COMPACT_ATOMS: atom_id res chain seq x y z
N MET A 1 4.83 19.37 -5.06
CA MET A 1 4.31 18.11 -5.67
C MET A 1 4.88 16.93 -4.89
N LYS A 2 4.02 15.98 -4.48
CA LYS A 2 4.42 14.83 -3.65
C LYS A 2 5.29 13.84 -4.42
N SER A 3 5.99 12.94 -3.71
CA SER A 3 6.80 11.88 -4.30
C SER A 3 5.96 10.93 -5.15
N GLN A 4 6.58 10.18 -6.07
CA GLN A 4 5.83 9.24 -6.91
C GLN A 4 5.07 8.20 -6.09
N ILE A 5 5.68 7.66 -5.03
CA ILE A 5 5.05 6.65 -4.18
C ILE A 5 3.80 7.21 -3.48
N GLU A 6 3.86 8.44 -2.93
CA GLU A 6 2.68 9.09 -2.34
C GLU A 6 1.57 9.30 -3.38
N ARG A 7 1.93 9.68 -4.61
CA ARG A 7 0.96 9.87 -5.71
C ARG A 7 0.32 8.55 -6.16
N LEU A 8 1.09 7.48 -6.25
CA LEU A 8 0.58 6.12 -6.55
C LEU A 8 -0.40 5.67 -5.46
N PHE A 9 -0.05 5.93 -4.20
CA PHE A 9 -0.88 5.57 -3.07
C PHE A 9 -2.22 6.33 -3.06
N ALA A 10 -2.19 7.64 -3.32
CA ALA A 10 -3.39 8.45 -3.45
C ALA A 10 -4.32 7.92 -4.58
N LEU A 11 -3.75 7.55 -5.72
CA LEU A 11 -4.51 6.93 -6.81
C LEU A 11 -5.11 5.58 -6.41
N TYR A 12 -4.32 4.71 -5.77
CA TYR A 12 -4.79 3.40 -5.30
C TYR A 12 -6.02 3.53 -4.38
N GLN A 13 -6.00 4.48 -3.45
CA GLN A 13 -7.12 4.76 -2.54
C GLN A 13 -8.34 5.34 -3.28
N ALA A 14 -8.11 6.17 -4.29
CA ALA A 14 -9.18 6.83 -5.04
C ALA A 14 -9.92 5.90 -6.03
N LEU A 15 -9.30 4.78 -6.41
CA LEU A 15 -9.85 3.83 -7.38
C LEU A 15 -11.07 3.08 -6.82
N PRO A 16 -12.22 3.09 -7.52
CA PRO A 16 -13.38 2.28 -7.16
C PRO A 16 -13.03 0.79 -7.14
N ARG A 17 -13.65 0.02 -6.24
CA ARG A 17 -13.48 -1.45 -6.18
C ARG A 17 -14.49 -2.23 -7.02
N ILE A 18 -15.47 -1.52 -7.62
CA ILE A 18 -16.57 -2.10 -8.40
C ILE A 18 -16.49 -1.53 -9.82
N GLU A 19 -16.54 -2.39 -10.83
CA GLU A 19 -16.41 -2.01 -12.25
C GLU A 19 -17.49 -1.03 -12.70
N SER A 20 -18.75 -1.22 -12.27
CA SER A 20 -19.85 -0.29 -12.60
C SER A 20 -19.65 1.12 -12.06
N GLN A 21 -18.73 1.30 -11.11
CA GLN A 21 -18.35 2.59 -10.53
C GLN A 21 -17.06 3.16 -11.12
N ALA A 22 -16.50 2.55 -12.17
CA ALA A 22 -15.23 2.97 -12.77
C ALA A 22 -15.23 4.47 -13.12
N LYS A 23 -14.14 5.14 -12.76
CA LYS A 23 -14.00 6.61 -12.84
C LYS A 23 -13.03 7.00 -13.95
N THR A 24 -13.34 8.07 -14.66
CA THR A 24 -12.41 8.76 -15.56
C THR A 24 -11.28 9.41 -14.75
N LEU A 25 -10.17 9.75 -15.41
CA LEU A 25 -9.07 10.51 -14.80
C LEU A 25 -9.57 11.83 -14.18
N ILE A 26 -10.49 12.52 -14.85
CA ILE A 26 -11.08 13.78 -14.37
C ILE A 26 -11.93 13.57 -13.12
N GLU A 27 -12.62 12.44 -13.00
CA GLU A 27 -13.37 12.09 -11.78
C GLU A 27 -12.44 11.67 -10.64
N LEU A 28 -11.34 10.96 -10.93
CA LEU A 28 -10.32 10.63 -9.93
C LEU A 28 -9.65 11.91 -9.39
N ALA A 29 -9.38 12.88 -10.26
CA ALA A 29 -8.79 14.17 -9.93
C ALA A 29 -9.68 15.08 -9.05
N LYS A 30 -10.90 14.65 -8.71
CA LYS A 30 -11.78 15.35 -7.76
C LYS A 30 -11.66 14.84 -6.33
N HIS A 31 -10.99 13.71 -6.10
CA HIS A 31 -10.80 13.18 -4.76
C HIS A 31 -9.74 13.98 -4.00
N GLU A 32 -10.00 14.28 -2.74
CA GLU A 32 -9.17 15.17 -1.92
C GLU A 32 -7.71 14.70 -1.82
N ASN A 33 -7.48 13.40 -1.62
CA ASN A 33 -6.14 12.83 -1.56
C ASN A 33 -5.39 12.96 -2.91
N VAL A 34 -6.08 12.87 -4.05
CA VAL A 34 -5.50 13.07 -5.38
C VAL A 34 -5.23 14.56 -5.63
N ILE A 35 -6.13 15.44 -5.21
CA ILE A 35 -5.93 16.90 -5.27
C ILE A 35 -4.66 17.30 -4.54
N GLN A 36 -4.49 16.82 -3.30
CA GLN A 36 -3.30 17.11 -2.49
C GLN A 36 -2.02 16.49 -3.08
N ALA A 37 -2.09 15.26 -3.58
CA ALA A 37 -0.90 14.56 -4.10
C ALA A 37 -0.33 15.20 -5.38
N TYR A 38 -1.21 15.74 -6.24
CA TYR A 38 -0.84 16.35 -7.53
C TYR A 38 -0.88 17.88 -7.53
N ASP A 39 -1.19 18.49 -6.38
CA ASP A 39 -1.30 19.95 -6.22
C ASP A 39 -2.27 20.56 -7.25
N LEU A 40 -3.48 20.00 -7.29
CA LEU A 40 -4.49 20.37 -8.29
C LEU A 40 -5.28 21.60 -7.85
N GLN A 41 -5.24 22.66 -8.65
CA GLN A 41 -6.06 23.86 -8.47
C GLN A 41 -7.24 23.84 -9.45
N GLY A 42 -8.20 22.93 -9.22
CA GLY A 42 -9.35 22.72 -10.09
C GLY A 42 -9.12 21.65 -11.17
N LYS A 43 -9.44 21.95 -12.43
CA LYS A 43 -9.26 20.97 -13.52
C LYS A 43 -7.76 20.75 -13.79
N PRO A 44 -7.28 19.49 -13.84
CA PRO A 44 -5.88 19.20 -14.14
C PRO A 44 -5.46 19.77 -15.50
N SER A 45 -4.28 20.41 -15.52
CA SER A 45 -3.57 20.79 -16.74
C SER A 45 -3.16 19.57 -17.57
N ASP A 46 -2.80 19.75 -18.84
CA ASP A 46 -2.36 18.63 -19.68
C ASP A 46 -1.11 17.93 -19.16
N SER A 47 -0.20 18.67 -18.53
CA SER A 47 0.97 18.10 -17.86
C SER A 47 0.57 17.21 -16.68
N GLN A 48 -0.33 17.71 -15.81
CA GLN A 48 -0.84 16.94 -14.68
C GLN A 48 -1.62 15.70 -15.15
N ARG A 49 -2.41 15.79 -16.22
CA ARG A 49 -3.11 14.63 -16.82
C ARG A 49 -2.12 13.57 -17.29
N ARG A 50 -1.05 13.97 -17.98
CA ARG A 50 0.01 13.04 -18.42
C ARG A 50 0.75 12.42 -17.23
N GLN A 51 0.94 13.16 -16.15
CA GLN A 51 1.56 12.63 -14.93
C GLN A 51 0.67 11.61 -14.23
N ILE A 52 -0.62 11.93 -14.03
CA ILE A 52 -1.59 11.01 -13.44
C ILE A 52 -1.71 9.74 -14.29
N GLN A 53 -1.72 9.86 -15.62
CA GLN A 53 -1.74 8.71 -16.51
C GLN A 53 -0.51 7.81 -16.31
N ARG A 54 0.70 8.39 -16.34
CA ARG A 54 1.95 7.63 -16.12
C ARG A 54 1.97 6.92 -14.76
N ASP A 55 1.46 7.58 -13.74
CA ASP A 55 1.39 7.00 -12.40
C ASP A 55 0.30 5.88 -12.34
N LEU A 56 -0.84 6.01 -13.02
CA LEU A 56 -1.82 4.92 -13.18
C LEU A 56 -1.24 3.71 -13.91
N ASP A 57 -0.48 3.94 -14.99
CA ASP A 57 0.18 2.89 -15.75
C ASP A 57 1.23 2.18 -14.85
N SER A 58 2.04 2.96 -14.13
CA SER A 58 3.02 2.43 -13.16
C SER A 58 2.37 1.63 -12.02
N LEU A 59 1.21 2.08 -11.53
CA LEU A 59 0.45 1.38 -10.49
C LEU A 59 -0.06 0.03 -10.99
N SER A 60 -0.53 -0.03 -12.24
CA SER A 60 -0.95 -1.30 -12.85
C SER A 60 0.21 -2.30 -12.93
N ASP A 61 1.36 -1.85 -13.42
CA ASP A 61 2.56 -2.68 -13.55
C ASP A 61 2.99 -3.22 -12.18
N ALA A 62 3.01 -2.34 -11.16
CA ALA A 62 3.36 -2.71 -9.79
C ALA A 62 2.41 -3.75 -9.18
N LEU A 63 1.11 -3.66 -9.51
CA LEU A 63 0.09 -4.61 -9.05
C LEU A 63 0.05 -5.90 -9.88
N LYS A 64 0.97 -6.06 -10.85
CA LYS A 64 0.98 -7.16 -11.84
C LYS A 64 -0.38 -7.34 -12.51
N GLN A 65 -1.15 -6.27 -12.60
CA GLN A 65 -2.35 -6.31 -13.39
C GLN A 65 -1.89 -6.26 -14.83
N ALA A 66 -2.22 -7.31 -15.57
CA ALA A 66 -2.19 -7.23 -17.00
C ALA A 66 -3.27 -6.23 -17.45
N LEU A 67 -2.99 -4.93 -17.33
CA LEU A 67 -3.43 -3.95 -18.32
C LEU A 67 -2.62 -4.15 -19.62
N LYS A 68 -2.35 -5.42 -20.00
CA LYS A 68 -1.98 -5.74 -21.36
C LYS A 68 -3.24 -5.57 -22.19
N SER A 69 -3.51 -4.32 -22.54
CA SER A 69 -3.77 -3.93 -23.92
C SER A 69 -4.46 -4.99 -24.79
N GLU A 70 -5.66 -5.45 -24.40
CA GLU A 70 -6.61 -5.97 -25.39
C GLU A 70 -7.23 -4.82 -26.20
N ILE A 71 -6.87 -3.57 -25.87
CA ILE A 71 -7.44 -2.39 -26.50
C ILE A 71 -6.30 -1.43 -26.84
N ASP A 72 -6.03 -1.24 -28.12
CA ASP A 72 -5.16 -0.20 -28.71
C ASP A 72 -5.57 1.26 -28.35
N LYS A 73 -6.46 1.44 -27.37
CA LYS A 73 -7.01 2.73 -26.96
C LYS A 73 -6.78 2.93 -25.48
N LYS A 74 -6.25 4.12 -25.15
CA LYS A 74 -6.08 4.59 -23.77
C LYS A 74 -7.37 4.35 -22.97
N PRO A 75 -7.30 3.74 -21.78
CA PRO A 75 -8.48 3.45 -20.98
C PRO A 75 -9.23 4.74 -20.63
N LYS A 76 -10.55 4.73 -20.85
CA LYS A 76 -11.41 5.89 -20.58
C LYS A 76 -11.81 5.99 -19.10
N LYS A 77 -11.83 4.86 -18.39
CA LYS A 77 -12.24 4.74 -16.99
C LYS A 77 -11.37 3.70 -16.29
N TYR A 78 -11.24 3.85 -14.98
CA TYR A 78 -10.36 3.09 -14.10
C TYR A 78 -11.13 2.57 -12.89
N TYR A 79 -10.89 1.32 -12.52
CA TYR A 79 -11.30 0.70 -11.27
C TYR A 79 -10.21 -0.28 -10.83
N LEU A 80 -10.20 -0.64 -9.55
CA LEU A 80 -9.30 -1.65 -9.00
C LEU A 80 -10.06 -2.98 -8.91
N PRO A 81 -9.76 -3.99 -9.76
CA PRO A 81 -10.45 -5.26 -9.71
C PRO A 81 -10.05 -6.03 -8.44
N ALA A 82 -10.88 -6.99 -8.06
CA ALA A 82 -10.75 -7.74 -6.81
C ALA A 82 -9.37 -8.43 -6.66
N SER A 83 -8.72 -8.79 -7.76
CA SER A 83 -7.40 -9.44 -7.77
C SER A 83 -6.25 -8.55 -7.29
N ALA A 84 -6.36 -7.23 -7.36
CA ALA A 84 -5.40 -6.32 -6.70
C ALA A 84 -6.01 -5.53 -5.55
N ASN A 85 -7.20 -5.92 -5.09
CA ASN A 85 -7.75 -5.33 -3.90
C ASN A 85 -7.01 -5.88 -2.67
N MET A 86 -6.04 -5.12 -2.16
CA MET A 86 -5.26 -5.48 -0.98
C MET A 86 -6.09 -5.47 0.31
N ASP A 87 -7.32 -4.93 0.28
CA ASP A 87 -8.23 -4.88 1.42
C ASP A 87 -8.71 -6.28 1.84
N LYS A 88 -8.62 -7.27 0.94
CA LYS A 88 -8.94 -8.67 1.22
C LYS A 88 -7.66 -9.48 1.29
N THR A 89 -7.20 -9.72 2.51
CA THR A 89 -5.96 -10.44 2.76
C THR A 89 -6.27 -11.84 3.33
N ASP A 90 -5.67 -12.90 2.79
CA ASP A 90 -5.67 -14.20 3.46
C ASP A 90 -4.77 -14.16 4.72
N SER A 91 -4.84 -15.19 5.58
CA SER A 91 -4.08 -15.18 6.83
C SER A 91 -2.55 -15.23 6.65
N SER A 92 -2.03 -15.85 5.58
CA SER A 92 -0.59 -15.90 5.33
C SER A 92 -0.08 -14.54 4.84
N THR A 93 -0.81 -13.92 3.93
CA THR A 93 -0.50 -12.57 3.42
C THR A 93 -0.62 -11.52 4.54
N ALA A 94 -1.59 -11.67 5.44
CA ALA A 94 -1.75 -10.79 6.60
C ALA A 94 -0.56 -10.88 7.57
N MET A 95 -0.06 -12.09 7.82
CA MET A 95 1.14 -12.31 8.64
C MET A 95 2.39 -11.67 8.01
N LEU A 96 2.57 -11.81 6.69
CA LEU A 96 3.67 -11.18 5.96
C LEU A 96 3.60 -9.65 6.02
N LEU A 97 2.40 -9.07 5.88
CA LEU A 97 2.21 -7.62 6.01
C LEU A 97 2.56 -7.10 7.40
N LEU A 98 2.23 -7.83 8.47
CA LEU A 98 2.58 -7.44 9.84
C LEU A 98 4.08 -7.58 10.13
N LEU A 99 4.74 -8.61 9.58
CA LEU A 99 6.20 -8.72 9.61
C LEU A 99 6.85 -7.55 8.85
N ALA A 100 6.35 -7.23 7.67
CA ALA A 100 6.81 -6.08 6.89
C ALA A 100 6.59 -4.77 7.65
N GLU A 101 5.45 -4.57 8.32
CA GLU A 101 5.19 -3.40 9.16
C GLU A 101 6.26 -3.25 10.24
N SER A 102 6.63 -4.34 10.91
CA SER A 102 7.62 -4.32 11.99
C SER A 102 9.02 -3.87 11.51
N PHE A 103 9.36 -4.18 10.26
CA PHE A 103 10.58 -3.73 9.62
C PHE A 103 10.45 -2.28 9.12
N LEU A 104 9.36 -1.97 8.43
CA LEU A 104 9.10 -0.64 7.84
C LEU A 104 9.02 0.45 8.92
N LYS A 105 8.49 0.16 10.12
CA LYS A 105 8.51 1.09 11.27
C LYS A 105 9.90 1.59 11.63
N LYS A 106 10.96 0.87 11.24
CA LYS A 106 12.36 1.25 11.52
C LYS A 106 13.01 2.04 10.39
N VAL A 107 12.50 1.93 9.16
CA VAL A 107 13.22 2.40 7.95
C VAL A 107 12.39 3.30 7.04
N ALA A 108 11.06 3.24 7.11
CA ALA A 108 10.17 4.01 6.24
C ALA A 108 9.82 5.38 6.85
N PRO A 109 9.61 6.42 6.02
CA PRO A 109 9.11 7.71 6.47
C PRO A 109 7.78 7.58 7.23
N LYS A 110 7.63 8.32 8.34
CA LYS A 110 6.44 8.27 9.20
C LYS A 110 5.15 8.53 8.44
N ASP A 111 5.13 9.57 7.60
CA ASP A 111 3.96 9.96 6.82
C ASP A 111 3.47 8.83 5.90
N LEU A 112 4.40 8.05 5.34
CA LEU A 112 4.06 6.91 4.47
C LEU A 112 3.47 5.75 5.26
N LEU A 113 3.99 5.49 6.46
CA LEU A 113 3.45 4.48 7.38
C LEU A 113 2.07 4.85 7.89
N GLU A 114 1.84 6.12 8.24
CA GLU A 114 0.52 6.60 8.67
C GLU A 114 -0.51 6.45 7.56
N ASN A 115 -0.14 6.81 6.33
CA ASN A 115 -0.99 6.63 5.16
C ASN A 115 -1.34 5.15 4.90
N ALA A 116 -0.38 4.24 5.11
CA ALA A 116 -0.57 2.80 4.93
C ALA A 116 -1.16 2.08 6.16
N ARG A 117 -1.42 2.79 7.27
CA ARG A 117 -1.82 2.18 8.56
C ARG A 117 -3.05 1.29 8.44
N TRP A 118 -4.04 1.70 7.66
CA TRP A 118 -5.28 0.93 7.45
C TRP A 118 -5.01 -0.46 6.85
N LEU A 119 -3.94 -0.63 6.06
CA LEU A 119 -3.55 -1.92 5.47
C LEU A 119 -3.04 -2.88 6.56
N PHE A 120 -2.21 -2.37 7.47
CA PHE A 120 -1.69 -3.13 8.59
C PHE A 120 -2.78 -3.43 9.62
N ASP A 121 -3.67 -2.47 9.86
CA ASP A 121 -4.84 -2.68 10.73
C ASP A 121 -5.78 -3.75 10.14
N ALA A 122 -6.02 -3.74 8.82
CA ALA A 122 -6.80 -4.78 8.13
C ALA A 122 -6.14 -6.16 8.24
N ALA A 123 -4.82 -6.24 8.02
CA ALA A 123 -4.05 -7.48 8.20
C ALA A 123 -4.13 -7.99 9.64
N ASN A 124 -4.00 -7.10 10.63
CA ASN A 124 -4.12 -7.45 12.04
C ASN A 124 -5.53 -7.96 12.37
N ASN A 125 -6.58 -7.26 11.91
CA ASN A 125 -7.97 -7.65 12.13
C ASN A 125 -8.29 -9.01 11.49
N GLN A 126 -7.73 -9.31 10.32
CA GLN A 126 -7.90 -10.59 9.66
C GLN A 126 -7.32 -11.75 10.48
N LEU A 127 -6.15 -11.56 11.12
CA LEU A 127 -5.56 -12.59 11.99
C LEU A 127 -6.32 -12.75 13.30
N GLU A 128 -6.83 -11.66 13.87
CA GLU A 128 -7.67 -11.72 15.08
C GLU A 128 -9.04 -12.40 14.80
N ALA A 129 -9.63 -12.13 13.64
CA ALA A 129 -10.88 -12.75 13.21
C ALA A 129 -10.73 -14.25 12.90
N ASN A 130 -9.57 -14.67 12.38
CA ASN A 130 -9.27 -16.08 12.21
C ASN A 130 -9.02 -16.73 13.58
N LYS A 131 -10.07 -17.30 14.17
CA LYS A 131 -10.06 -17.92 15.52
C LYS A 131 -8.92 -18.94 15.75
N LYS A 132 -8.32 -19.51 14.69
CA LYS A 132 -7.16 -20.44 14.77
C LYS A 132 -5.83 -19.74 15.07
N VAL A 133 -5.78 -18.41 14.91
CA VAL A 133 -4.60 -17.55 14.98
C VAL A 133 -4.72 -16.52 16.12
N LYS A 134 -5.60 -16.77 17.11
CA LYS A 134 -5.57 -16.04 18.38
C LYS A 134 -4.18 -16.13 19.01
N ASN A 135 -3.64 -14.97 19.42
CA ASN A 135 -2.29 -14.80 19.98
C ASN A 135 -1.12 -15.01 19.00
N TRP A 136 -1.27 -14.77 17.69
CA TRP A 136 -0.13 -14.81 16.76
C TRP A 136 1.07 -13.96 17.22
N ARG A 137 0.81 -12.82 17.87
CA ARG A 137 1.84 -11.98 18.51
C ARG A 137 2.66 -12.72 19.57
N LYS A 138 2.06 -13.67 20.31
CA LYS A 138 2.77 -14.53 21.27
C LYS A 138 3.51 -15.69 20.60
N ARG A 139 3.15 -16.05 19.36
CA ARG A 139 3.80 -17.11 18.58
C ARG A 139 5.04 -16.61 17.84
N ILE A 140 5.13 -15.31 17.59
CA ILE A 140 6.36 -14.64 17.17
C ILE A 140 7.05 -14.08 18.42
N TYR A 141 7.54 -14.98 19.27
CA TYR A 141 8.38 -14.60 20.40
C TYR A 141 9.84 -14.78 19.99
N PHE A 142 10.57 -13.68 19.83
CA PHE A 142 12.03 -13.72 19.70
C PHE A 142 12.61 -13.47 21.08
N LYS A 143 13.17 -14.51 21.71
CA LYS A 143 13.99 -14.37 22.90
C LYS A 143 15.41 -13.99 22.43
N PRO A 144 15.98 -12.85 22.83
CA PRO A 144 17.39 -12.60 22.58
C PRO A 144 18.22 -13.65 23.31
N LEU A 145 19.16 -14.28 22.59
CA LEU A 145 20.25 -15.01 23.23
C LEU A 145 21.15 -13.95 23.87
N GLN A 146 21.15 -13.89 25.21
CA GLN A 146 22.24 -13.26 25.96
C GLN A 146 23.33 -14.32 26.15
N ASP A 147 24.12 -14.55 25.10
CA ASP A 147 25.35 -15.35 25.14
C ASP A 147 26.36 -14.51 24.33
N GLU A 148 27.48 -13.96 24.81
CA GLU A 148 28.30 -14.12 26.01
C GLU A 148 29.02 -12.77 26.24
N PHE A 149 28.79 -12.08 27.36
CA PHE A 149 29.82 -11.20 27.95
C PHE A 149 30.22 -11.84 29.28
N ASN A 150 30.71 -13.08 29.20
CA ASN A 150 31.50 -13.67 30.26
C ASN A 150 32.85 -12.94 30.28
N ILE A 151 32.93 -11.95 31.17
CA ILE A 151 34.04 -11.74 32.10
C ILE A 151 35.42 -12.08 31.50
N ILE A 152 36.11 -11.08 30.95
CA ILE A 152 37.58 -11.08 30.98
C ILE A 152 37.96 -10.21 32.17
N LEU A 153 38.07 -10.81 33.35
CA LEU A 153 38.93 -10.28 34.40
C LEU A 153 40.36 -10.62 33.98
N PRO A 154 41.29 -9.65 33.95
CA PRO A 154 42.69 -9.98 33.77
C PRO A 154 43.19 -10.72 35.02
N GLU A 155 43.72 -11.94 34.83
CA GLU A 155 44.51 -12.61 35.84
C GLU A 155 45.92 -11.97 35.88
N ASN A 156 46.26 -11.47 37.07
CA ASN A 156 47.57 -11.08 37.63
C ASN A 156 48.39 -9.98 36.93
#